data_AF-A0A2P4XST4-F1
#
_entry.id   AF-A0A2P4XST4-F1
#
_cell.length_a   1.000
_cell.length_b   1.000
_cell.length_c   1.000
_cell.angle_alpha   90.00
_cell.angle_beta   90.00
_cell.angle_gamma   90.00
#
_symmetry.space_group_name_H-M   'P 1'
#
loop_
_entity.id
_entity.type
_entity.pdbx_description
1 polymer ?
#
loop_
_entity_poly.entity_id
_entity_poly.type
_entity_poly.pdbx_seq_one_letter_code
_entity_poly.pdbx_strand_id
1 'polypeptide(L)'
;MPTAEELLAVERISAEELATALRSDGEHPVVIDVRNEDYELLGHIVDAEHLPSTTFQEDTDVDALVAKFGDKQNIVFHCGRSNTRGPTCALRFIERAEAAGVKTHVRVLAGGFTDFAEKFGSTDLVTPPVQAKDETK
;
A
#
# COMPACT_ATOMS: atom_id res chain seq x y z
N MET A 1 -2.03 20.82 6.01
CA MET A 1 -2.43 19.48 6.47
C MET A 1 -3.72 19.15 5.75
N PRO A 2 -3.84 17.98 5.11
CA PRO A 2 -5.07 17.61 4.41
C PRO A 2 -6.24 17.54 5.41
N THR A 3 -7.42 17.94 4.97
CA THR A 3 -8.64 17.89 5.79
C THR A 3 -9.18 16.46 5.89
N ALA A 4 -9.98 16.17 6.92
CA ALA A 4 -10.56 14.84 7.10
C ALA A 4 -11.46 14.42 5.93
N GLU A 5 -12.09 15.38 5.25
CA GLU A 5 -12.88 15.16 4.04
C GLU A 5 -12.01 14.74 2.85
N GLU A 6 -10.84 15.35 2.65
CA GLU A 6 -9.90 14.93 1.60
C GLU A 6 -9.37 13.52 1.85
N LEU A 7 -9.12 13.15 3.11
CA LEU A 7 -8.71 11.79 3.49
C LEU A 7 -9.83 10.75 3.32
N LEU A 8 -11.09 11.19 3.27
CA LEU A 8 -12.27 10.37 2.98
C LEU A 8 -12.59 10.32 1.49
N ALA A 9 -12.19 11.33 0.72
CA ALA A 9 -12.37 11.39 -0.72
C ALA A 9 -11.46 10.41 -1.47
N VAL A 10 -10.36 9.96 -0.86
CA VAL A 10 -9.50 8.93 -1.45
C VAL A 10 -10.26 7.60 -1.56
N GLU A 11 -10.24 7.01 -2.74
CA GLU A 11 -10.92 5.75 -2.99
C GLU A 11 -10.37 4.63 -2.10
N ARG A 12 -11.25 3.83 -1.50
CA ARG A 12 -10.87 2.75 -0.59
C ARG A 12 -11.23 1.41 -1.18
N ILE A 13 -10.30 0.47 -1.09
CA ILE A 13 -10.49 -0.91 -1.51
C ILE A 13 -10.55 -1.81 -0.26
N SER A 14 -11.44 -2.80 -0.29
CA SER A 14 -11.53 -3.80 0.77
C SER A 14 -10.49 -4.89 0.57
N ALA A 15 -10.09 -5.58 1.64
CA ALA A 15 -9.16 -6.70 1.55
C ALA A 15 -9.60 -7.77 0.53
N GLU A 16 -10.90 -8.03 0.44
CA GLU A 16 -11.48 -9.02 -0.47
C GLU A 16 -11.37 -8.61 -1.94
N GLU A 17 -11.57 -7.33 -2.22
CA GLU A 17 -11.40 -6.77 -3.57
C GLU A 17 -9.93 -6.76 -3.99
N LEU A 18 -9.03 -6.39 -3.07
CA LEU A 18 -7.59 -6.44 -3.34
C LEU A 18 -7.13 -7.88 -3.62
N ALA A 19 -7.59 -8.85 -2.83
CA ALA A 19 -7.27 -10.26 -3.02
C ALA A 19 -7.81 -10.79 -4.36
N THR A 20 -9.01 -10.36 -4.75
CA THR A 20 -9.60 -10.73 -6.05
C THR A 20 -8.82 -10.12 -7.20
N ALA A 21 -8.38 -8.86 -7.07
CA ALA A 21 -7.55 -8.19 -8.06
C ALA A 21 -6.17 -8.85 -8.20
N LEU A 22 -5.54 -9.25 -7.07
CA LEU A 22 -4.26 -9.97 -7.08
C LEU A 22 -4.36 -11.37 -7.71
N ARG A 23 -5.51 -12.05 -7.54
CA ARG A 23 -5.77 -13.38 -8.15
C ARG A 23 -6.22 -13.30 -9.61
N SER A 24 -6.62 -12.12 -10.07
CA SER A 24 -7.06 -11.95 -11.45
C SER A 24 -5.84 -11.88 -12.37
N ASP A 25 -5.90 -12.53 -13.52
CA ASP A 25 -4.83 -12.61 -14.54
C ASP A 25 -4.64 -11.27 -15.33
N GLY A 26 -5.13 -10.16 -14.77
CA GLY A 26 -5.14 -8.84 -15.39
C GLY A 26 -3.98 -7.95 -14.94
N GLU A 27 -4.23 -6.64 -14.88
CA GLU A 27 -3.27 -5.69 -14.31
C GLU A 27 -3.18 -5.87 -12.79
N HIS A 28 -2.07 -6.48 -12.35
CA HIS A 28 -1.75 -6.64 -10.93
C HIS A 28 -1.68 -5.28 -10.24
N PRO A 29 -2.49 -5.02 -9.20
CA PRO A 29 -2.41 -3.78 -8.45
C PRO A 29 -1.08 -3.73 -7.70
N VAL A 30 -0.42 -2.59 -7.75
CA VAL A 30 0.76 -2.36 -6.91
C VAL A 30 0.31 -2.04 -5.52
N VAL A 31 0.74 -2.85 -4.57
CA VAL A 31 0.51 -2.60 -3.15
C VAL A 31 1.70 -1.82 -2.60
N ILE A 32 1.43 -0.67 -2.00
CA ILE A 32 2.42 0.16 -1.32
C ILE A 32 2.19 0.09 0.18
N ASP A 33 3.18 -0.43 0.88
CA ASP A 33 3.15 -0.55 2.33
C ASP A 33 3.91 0.61 2.98
N VAL A 34 3.18 1.48 3.70
CA VAL A 34 3.78 2.63 4.40
C VAL A 34 4.10 2.40 5.88
N ARG A 35 4.16 1.14 6.32
CA ARG A 35 4.61 0.76 7.67
C ARG A 35 6.12 0.95 7.80
N ASN A 36 6.61 1.26 9.01
CA ASN A 36 8.05 1.43 9.25
C ASN A 36 8.71 0.12 9.69
N GLU A 37 8.33 -0.43 10.85
CA GLU A 37 9.04 -1.56 11.49
C GLU A 37 8.20 -2.87 11.53
N ASP A 38 6.88 -2.76 11.33
CA ASP A 38 5.95 -3.89 11.36
C ASP A 38 5.89 -4.71 10.06
N TYR A 39 6.67 -4.36 9.03
CA TYR A 39 6.63 -4.98 7.71
C TYR A 39 7.22 -6.40 7.70
N GLU A 40 8.39 -6.58 8.32
CA GLU A 40 9.09 -7.88 8.34
C GLU A 40 8.55 -8.82 9.43
N LEU A 41 8.03 -8.26 10.53
CA LEU A 41 7.56 -9.00 11.70
C LEU A 41 6.16 -9.60 11.55
N LEU A 42 5.27 -8.97 10.77
CA LEU A 42 3.90 -9.45 10.54
C LEU A 42 3.72 -10.08 9.16
N GLY A 43 4.71 -9.96 8.28
CA GLY A 43 4.58 -10.31 6.88
C GLY A 43 4.00 -9.16 6.06
N HIS A 44 4.00 -9.35 4.74
CA HIS A 44 3.55 -8.36 3.77
C HIS A 44 2.74 -9.03 2.66
N ILE A 45 1.96 -8.23 1.95
CA ILE A 45 1.20 -8.72 0.79
C ILE A 45 2.20 -9.10 -0.30
N VAL A 46 1.96 -10.20 -1.00
CA VAL A 46 2.80 -10.60 -2.14
C VAL A 46 2.89 -9.46 -3.16
N ASP A 47 4.09 -9.18 -3.68
CA ASP A 47 4.38 -8.03 -4.56
C ASP A 47 4.17 -6.63 -3.94
N ALA A 48 4.03 -6.50 -2.61
CA ALA A 48 3.96 -5.19 -1.97
C ALA A 48 5.33 -4.51 -1.89
N GLU A 49 5.43 -3.27 -2.38
CA GLU A 49 6.61 -2.44 -2.19
C GLU A 49 6.58 -1.75 -0.82
N HIS A 50 7.64 -1.95 -0.04
CA HIS A 50 7.83 -1.31 1.26
C HIS A 50 8.34 0.12 1.08
N LEU A 51 7.49 1.10 1.37
CA LEU A 51 7.80 2.53 1.27
C LEU A 51 7.34 3.24 2.54
N PRO A 52 8.20 3.34 3.57
CA PRO A 52 7.79 3.92 4.84
C PRO A 52 7.28 5.35 4.68
N SER A 53 6.37 5.77 5.56
CA SER A 53 5.79 7.12 5.50
C SER A 53 6.81 8.27 5.53
N THR A 54 8.04 8.01 5.98
CA THR A 54 9.17 8.95 5.91
C THR A 54 9.59 9.26 4.47
N THR A 55 9.50 8.28 3.56
CA THR A 55 9.77 8.45 2.12
C THR A 55 8.76 9.38 1.46
N PHE A 56 7.54 9.49 2.00
CA PHE A 56 6.51 10.41 1.51
C PHE A 56 6.63 11.83 2.10
N GLN A 57 7.66 12.11 2.91
CA GLN A 57 7.92 13.45 3.43
C GLN A 57 8.68 14.32 2.44
N GLU A 58 9.55 13.71 1.62
CA GLU A 58 10.32 14.43 0.60
C GLU A 58 9.63 14.35 -0.76
N ASP A 59 9.43 15.52 -1.37
CA ASP A 59 8.78 15.65 -2.66
C ASP A 59 9.53 14.88 -3.76
N THR A 60 10.86 14.84 -3.69
CA THR A 60 11.75 14.18 -4.66
C THR A 60 11.51 12.67 -4.72
N ASP A 61 11.33 12.03 -3.57
CA ASP A 61 11.06 10.60 -3.49
C ASP A 61 9.67 10.30 -4.07
N VAL A 62 8.65 11.07 -3.69
CA VAL A 62 7.30 10.88 -4.25
C VAL A 62 7.30 11.07 -5.77
N ASP A 63 8.06 12.03 -6.29
CA ASP A 63 8.20 12.26 -7.73
C ASP A 63 8.84 11.06 -8.45
N ALA A 64 9.89 10.47 -7.84
CA ALA A 64 10.50 9.25 -8.36
C ALA A 64 9.53 8.05 -8.34
N LEU A 65 8.70 7.95 -7.31
CA LEU A 65 7.65 6.93 -7.22
C LEU A 65 6.58 7.16 -8.29
N VAL A 66 6.14 8.39 -8.50
CA VAL A 66 5.20 8.75 -9.57
C VAL A 66 5.79 8.44 -10.94
N ALA A 67 7.08 8.69 -11.17
CA ALA A 67 7.73 8.32 -12.42
C ALA A 67 7.81 6.80 -12.60
N LYS A 68 8.02 6.03 -11.52
CA LYS A 68 8.14 4.57 -11.54
C LYS A 68 6.80 3.85 -11.66
N PHE A 69 5.78 4.31 -10.92
CA PHE A 69 4.46 3.71 -10.87
C PHE A 69 3.44 4.43 -11.74
N GLY A 70 3.82 5.52 -12.37
CA GLY A 70 2.93 6.32 -13.19
C GLY A 70 2.36 5.60 -14.41
N ASP A 71 3.08 4.59 -14.89
CA ASP A 71 2.63 3.71 -15.96
C ASP A 71 1.56 2.71 -15.50
N LYS A 72 1.44 2.49 -14.18
CA LYS A 72 0.54 1.51 -13.61
C LYS A 72 -0.79 2.13 -13.25
N GLN A 73 -1.87 1.51 -13.72
CA GLN A 73 -3.20 2.03 -13.50
C GLN A 73 -3.71 1.80 -12.08
N ASN A 74 -3.29 0.76 -11.37
CA ASN A 74 -3.81 0.44 -10.03
C ASN A 74 -2.71 0.48 -8.96
N ILE A 75 -2.78 1.44 -8.06
CA ILE A 75 -1.87 1.57 -6.90
C ILE A 75 -2.70 1.58 -5.62
N VAL A 76 -2.34 0.74 -4.66
CA VAL A 76 -3.07 0.53 -3.41
C VAL A 76 -2.15 0.79 -2.24
N PHE A 77 -2.40 1.88 -1.52
CA PHE A 77 -1.66 2.23 -0.31
C PHE A 77 -2.30 1.59 0.92
N HIS A 78 -1.47 1.05 1.80
CA HIS A 78 -1.93 0.61 3.11
C HIS A 78 -0.92 0.91 4.20
N CYS A 79 -1.41 1.00 5.42
CA CYS A 79 -0.59 1.12 6.61
C CYS A 79 -0.95 -0.03 7.60
N GLY A 80 -0.51 0.06 8.85
CA GLY A 80 -0.92 -0.88 9.90
C GLY A 80 -2.41 -0.78 10.22
N ARG A 81 -2.92 0.43 10.47
CA ARG A 81 -4.36 0.72 10.72
C ARG A 81 -5.00 1.63 9.66
N SER A 82 -4.26 2.08 8.66
CA SER A 82 -4.71 3.02 7.60
C SER A 82 -5.45 4.31 8.08
N ASN A 83 -5.30 4.73 9.34
CA ASN A 83 -6.15 5.77 9.93
C ASN A 83 -5.71 7.22 9.67
N THR A 84 -4.44 7.45 9.31
CA THR A 84 -3.90 8.82 9.15
C THR A 84 -2.77 8.84 8.14
N ARG A 85 -1.79 7.94 8.27
CA ARG A 85 -0.61 7.90 7.39
C ARG A 85 -0.95 7.43 5.98
N GLY A 86 -1.72 6.35 5.85
CA GLY A 86 -2.17 5.79 4.56
C GLY A 86 -2.84 6.83 3.64
N PRO A 87 -3.93 7.49 4.05
CA PRO A 87 -4.61 8.46 3.21
C PRO A 87 -3.78 9.74 2.98
N THR A 88 -2.92 10.14 3.91
CA THR A 88 -2.01 11.29 3.70
C THR A 88 -0.97 11.00 2.61
N CYS A 89 -0.37 9.81 2.60
CA CYS A 89 0.59 9.42 1.57
C CYS A 89 -0.09 9.25 0.22
N ALA A 90 -1.29 8.66 0.20
CA ALA A 90 -2.09 8.49 -1.01
C ALA A 90 -2.43 9.85 -1.66
N LEU A 91 -2.92 10.82 -0.88
CA LEU A 91 -3.19 12.18 -1.38
C LEU A 91 -1.93 12.82 -1.97
N ARG A 92 -0.80 12.75 -1.24
CA ARG A 92 0.47 13.30 -1.71
C ARG A 92 0.91 12.69 -3.04
N PHE A 93 0.72 11.40 -3.19
CA PHE A 93 1.02 10.72 -4.45
C PHE A 93 0.08 11.18 -5.57
N ILE A 94 -1.22 11.31 -5.31
CA ILE A 94 -2.21 11.80 -6.29
C ILE A 94 -1.85 13.22 -6.74
N GLU A 95 -1.60 14.14 -5.81
CA GLU A 95 -1.23 15.53 -6.13
C GLU A 95 0.02 15.60 -7.03
N ARG A 96 1.01 14.73 -6.77
CA ARG A 96 2.24 14.66 -7.57
C ARG A 96 2.02 14.01 -8.92
N ALA A 97 1.24 12.94 -8.97
CA ALA A 97 0.86 12.28 -10.22
C ALA A 97 0.09 13.24 -11.14
N GLU A 98 -0.87 13.99 -10.61
CA GLU A 98 -1.59 15.02 -11.35
C GLU A 98 -0.67 16.15 -11.83
N ALA A 99 0.24 16.63 -10.97
CA ALA A 99 1.23 17.64 -11.34
C ALA A 99 2.18 17.16 -12.45
N ALA A 100 2.52 15.87 -12.45
CA ALA A 100 3.32 15.23 -13.49
C ALA A 100 2.52 14.87 -14.76
N GLY A 101 1.18 15.03 -14.76
CA GLY A 101 0.30 14.67 -15.88
C GLY A 101 0.08 13.17 -16.05
N VAL A 102 0.32 12.40 -14.99
CA VAL A 102 0.27 10.95 -14.95
C VAL A 102 -1.10 10.50 -14.44
N LYS A 103 -1.79 9.63 -15.19
CA LYS A 103 -3.10 9.09 -14.81
C LYS A 103 -2.95 7.77 -14.06
N THR A 104 -2.74 7.85 -12.75
CA THR A 104 -2.73 6.67 -11.86
C THR A 104 -4.01 6.59 -11.04
N HIS A 105 -4.54 5.39 -10.85
CA HIS A 105 -5.64 5.16 -9.92
C HIS A 105 -5.09 4.77 -8.55
N VAL A 106 -5.24 5.67 -7.58
CA VAL A 106 -4.71 5.50 -6.23
C VAL A 106 -5.85 5.15 -5.28
N ARG A 107 -5.68 4.03 -4.59
CA ARG A 107 -6.65 3.47 -3.63
C ARG A 107 -5.99 3.27 -2.28
N VAL A 108 -6.79 3.24 -1.22
CA VAL A 108 -6.31 2.95 0.14
C VAL A 108 -6.99 1.69 0.67
N LEU A 109 -6.21 0.76 1.22
CA LEU A 109 -6.74 -0.45 1.84
C LEU A 109 -7.48 -0.10 3.13
N ALA A 110 -8.79 -0.35 3.13
CA ALA A 110 -9.64 -0.25 4.30
C ALA A 110 -9.30 -1.39 5.27
N GLY A 111 -9.13 -1.07 6.56
CA GLY A 111 -8.74 -2.05 7.59
C GLY A 111 -7.23 -2.29 7.72
N GLY A 112 -6.43 -1.75 6.81
CA GLY A 112 -4.96 -1.87 6.84
C GLY A 112 -4.48 -3.31 6.62
N PHE A 113 -3.20 -3.55 6.94
CA PHE A 113 -2.63 -4.90 6.79
C PHE A 113 -3.24 -5.90 7.77
N THR A 114 -3.65 -5.47 8.97
CA THR A 114 -4.19 -6.38 9.99
C THR A 114 -5.46 -7.09 9.50
N ASP A 115 -6.44 -6.34 8.96
CA ASP A 115 -7.67 -6.95 8.43
C ASP A 115 -7.37 -7.89 7.25
N PHE A 116 -6.41 -7.50 6.40
CA PHE A 116 -5.97 -8.33 5.28
C PHE A 116 -5.29 -9.61 5.74
N ALA A 117 -4.39 -9.54 6.71
CA ALA A 117 -3.67 -10.70 7.25
C ALA A 117 -4.61 -11.62 8.05
N GLU A 118 -5.60 -11.09 8.75
CA GLU A 118 -6.61 -11.92 9.43
C GLU A 118 -7.49 -12.70 8.43
N LYS A 119 -7.86 -12.09 7.30
CA LYS A 119 -8.69 -12.75 6.27
C LYS A 119 -7.88 -13.62 5.31
N PHE A 120 -6.71 -13.16 4.87
CA PHE A 120 -5.92 -13.73 3.79
C PHE A 120 -4.53 -14.23 4.22
N GLY A 121 -4.16 -14.10 5.49
CA GLY A 121 -2.87 -14.59 6.00
C GLY A 121 -2.70 -16.11 5.96
N SER A 122 -3.79 -16.86 5.71
CA SER A 122 -3.75 -18.31 5.43
C SER A 122 -3.64 -18.66 3.94
N THR A 123 -3.58 -17.67 3.06
CA THR A 123 -3.50 -17.81 1.60
C THR A 123 -2.11 -17.41 1.10
N ASP A 124 -1.68 -17.95 -0.03
CA ASP A 124 -0.47 -17.57 -0.81
C ASP A 124 -0.39 -16.07 -1.23
N LEU A 125 -1.38 -15.25 -0.88
CA LEU A 125 -1.40 -13.82 -1.17
C LEU A 125 -0.66 -12.97 -0.12
N VAL A 126 -0.33 -13.56 1.02
CA VAL A 126 0.45 -12.88 2.07
C VAL A 126 1.74 -13.66 2.25
N THR A 127 2.86 -12.99 2.07
CA THR A 127 4.15 -13.51 2.49
C THR A 127 4.13 -13.57 4.02
N PRO A 128 4.18 -14.78 4.63
CA PRO A 128 4.20 -14.88 6.08
C PRO A 128 5.44 -14.15 6.61
N PRO A 129 5.38 -13.62 7.84
CA PRO A 129 6.58 -13.10 8.46
C PRO A 129 7.65 -14.18 8.40
N VAL A 130 8.90 -13.77 8.18
CA VAL A 130 10.03 -14.68 8.35
C VAL A 130 9.99 -15.10 9.81
N GLN A 131 9.29 -16.20 10.09
CA GLN A 131 9.58 -16.99 11.27
C GLN A 131 11.04 -17.28 11.12
N ALA A 132 11.84 -16.72 12.02
CA ALA A 132 13.21 -17.14 12.24
C ALA A 132 13.17 -18.67 12.32
N LYS A 133 13.46 -19.32 11.19
CA LYS A 133 13.71 -20.74 11.18
C LYS A 133 15.07 -20.87 11.83
N ASP A 134 15.02 -21.51 12.99
CA ASP A 134 16.10 -22.23 13.62
C ASP A 134 17.02 -21.44 14.53
N GLU A 135 16.86 -21.67 15.84
CA GLU A 135 18.01 -22.13 16.61
C GLU A 135 17.58 -23.37 17.39
N THR A 136 17.57 -24.51 16.67
CA THR A 136 17.69 -25.82 17.31
C THR A 136 19.17 -26.06 17.53
N LYS A 137 19.69 -25.80 18.72
CA LYS A 137 20.87 -26.52 19.21
C LYS A 137 20.99 -26.55 20.73
#